data_AF-A0A941I8W4-F1
#
_entry.id   AF-A0A941I8W4-F1
#
_cell.length_a   1.000
_cell.length_b   1.000
_cell.length_c   1.000
_cell.angle_alpha   90.00
_cell.angle_beta   90.00
_cell.angle_gamma   90.00
#
_symmetry.space_group_name_H-M   'P 1'
#
loop_
_entity.id
_entity.type
_entity.pdbx_description
1 polymer ?
#
loop_
_entity_poly.entity_id
_entity_poly.type
_entity_poly.pdbx_seq_one_letter_code
_entity_poly.pdbx_strand_id
1 'polypeptide(L)'
;MARASSSTKAAKPAATAKTGKTVKAAAPRKTKAKAVALPAAPEPFQANSLKRKQFATTGDAHILGDVTITTQLVVGGDLLIDGDLIAEEVFCLGKLTVTGDIQVQSLYIGQALDAGGHVDVEFLVKTGCQPEWMANLLAAEDSDDSAEHLLEKLVHPAILARHSHADVIGGFGDIQCLGYLACGDLDCQGSVQLDEDLEAGEVLFIGGHLAASAVHVRGDCNVQGELFSESDLDVAGSLYAAELQAQGNIRAGSLGTQGDVIAWGYIRAENELSSLFGEIHAGRWIGTRGNLYAAKYIKAGEAVVAEKGMTCGSDYGIFAGSILPRSKWEKQGFISASSKPKLVLSGAWVESKKLRQLDTAEKKRAPELDWEIARQARHDMLQQAD
;
A
#
# COMPACT_ATOMS: atom_id res chain seq x y z
N MET A 1 34.63 66.46 12.45
CA MET A 1 33.81 66.44 13.67
C MET A 1 33.91 65.03 14.26
N ALA A 2 34.88 64.82 15.15
CA ALA A 2 34.70 64.66 16.62
C ALA A 2 34.07 63.30 17.00
N ARG A 3 34.90 62.29 17.33
CA ARG A 3 35.27 61.78 18.69
C ARG A 3 34.20 60.87 19.31
N ALA A 4 34.45 59.81 20.10
CA ALA A 4 35.62 59.03 20.53
C ALA A 4 35.02 57.88 21.39
N SER A 5 35.34 56.60 21.15
CA SER A 5 36.14 55.68 22.00
C SER A 5 35.82 55.57 23.50
N SER A 6 35.73 54.33 24.00
CA SER A 6 36.29 53.76 25.26
C SER A 6 35.33 52.73 25.87
N SER A 7 35.72 51.73 26.67
CA SER A 7 36.95 50.94 26.82
C SER A 7 36.64 49.85 27.84
N THR A 8 37.30 48.71 27.69
CA THR A 8 37.39 47.56 28.61
C THR A 8 38.14 47.85 29.92
N LYS A 9 37.77 47.16 31.02
CA LYS A 9 38.62 46.49 32.04
C LYS A 9 37.78 46.18 33.30
N ALA A 10 37.61 44.92 33.71
CA ALA A 10 38.52 44.07 34.49
C ALA A 10 38.63 44.45 35.99
N ALA A 11 38.12 43.57 36.87
CA ALA A 11 38.57 43.43 38.25
C ALA A 11 38.39 41.97 38.73
N LYS A 12 39.51 41.38 39.15
CA LYS A 12 39.70 40.18 40.01
C LYS A 12 40.62 40.69 41.15
N PRO A 13 40.93 39.94 42.24
CA PRO A 13 40.27 38.81 42.92
C PRO A 13 40.17 39.02 44.46
N ALA A 14 39.50 38.11 45.19
CA ALA A 14 39.87 37.79 46.58
C ALA A 14 39.45 36.36 46.96
N ALA A 15 40.44 35.53 47.28
CA ALA A 15 40.32 34.30 48.07
C ALA A 15 40.00 34.68 49.54
N THR A 16 39.49 33.86 50.47
CA THR A 16 39.72 32.43 50.78
C THR A 16 38.80 32.12 51.97
N ALA A 17 38.17 30.93 52.05
CA ALA A 17 38.09 30.15 53.30
C ALA A 17 37.44 28.79 53.04
N LYS A 18 38.23 27.75 53.35
CA LYS A 18 37.89 26.34 53.29
C LYS A 18 36.97 25.97 54.46
N THR A 19 35.94 25.18 54.19
CA THR A 19 35.50 24.13 55.12
C THR A 19 35.20 22.88 54.31
N GLY A 20 36.09 21.89 54.45
CA GLY A 20 35.98 20.60 53.81
C GLY A 20 34.83 19.79 54.40
N LYS A 21 34.05 19.17 53.52
CA LYS A 21 33.35 17.92 53.82
C LYS A 21 33.45 17.05 52.57
N THR A 22 34.36 16.08 52.63
CA THR A 22 34.46 14.97 51.68
C THR A 22 33.15 14.20 51.67
N VAL A 23 32.33 14.42 50.65
CA VAL A 23 31.23 13.52 50.31
C VAL A 23 31.84 12.42 49.43
N LYS A 24 31.98 11.22 50.01
CA LYS A 24 32.28 10.00 49.25
C LYS A 24 31.25 9.87 48.12
N ALA A 25 31.72 9.86 46.88
CA ALA A 25 30.91 9.48 45.74
C ALA A 25 30.36 8.06 45.97
N ALA A 26 29.05 7.94 46.16
CA ALA A 26 28.38 6.66 46.16
C ALA A 26 28.38 6.12 44.73
N ALA A 27 29.02 4.97 44.54
CA ALA A 27 29.01 4.25 43.28
C ALA A 27 27.56 3.97 42.82
N PRO A 28 27.29 3.95 41.51
CA PRO A 28 25.96 3.67 41.00
C PRO A 28 25.55 2.27 41.44
N ARG A 29 24.45 2.20 42.18
CA ARG A 29 23.85 0.96 42.67
C ARG A 29 23.35 0.20 41.45
N LYS A 30 24.15 -0.77 40.98
CA LYS A 30 23.73 -1.75 39.98
C LYS A 30 22.55 -2.52 40.55
N THR A 31 21.32 -2.06 40.29
CA THR A 31 20.13 -2.88 40.38
C THR A 31 20.27 -3.92 39.28
N LYS A 32 20.73 -5.12 39.67
CA LYS A 32 20.59 -6.30 38.82
C LYS A 32 19.09 -6.49 38.59
N ALA A 33 18.58 -6.04 37.46
CA ALA A 33 17.33 -6.56 36.93
C ALA A 33 17.55 -8.07 36.81
N LYS A 34 16.91 -8.86 37.69
CA LYS A 34 16.80 -10.29 37.48
C LYS A 34 16.04 -10.43 36.17
N ALA A 35 16.74 -10.79 35.10
CA ALA A 35 16.09 -11.32 33.91
C ALA A 35 15.25 -12.51 34.40
N VAL A 36 13.93 -12.31 34.47
CA VAL A 36 12.99 -13.42 34.65
C VAL A 36 13.21 -14.27 33.40
N ALA A 37 13.74 -15.48 33.59
CA ALA A 37 13.89 -16.42 32.50
C ALA A 37 12.47 -16.69 31.96
N LEU A 38 12.23 -16.30 30.71
CA LEU A 38 10.96 -16.58 30.04
C LEU A 38 10.71 -18.09 30.08
N PRO A 39 9.47 -18.54 30.31
CA PRO A 39 9.14 -19.96 30.20
C PRO A 39 9.51 -20.47 28.81
N ALA A 40 9.96 -21.73 28.71
CA ALA A 40 10.24 -22.35 27.42
C ALA A 40 9.01 -22.29 26.52
N ALA A 41 9.19 -22.01 25.22
CA ALA A 41 8.09 -21.97 24.27
C ALA A 41 7.37 -23.34 24.21
N PRO A 42 6.04 -23.36 24.01
CA PRO A 42 5.30 -24.61 23.86
C PRO A 42 5.78 -25.36 22.62
N GLU A 43 5.72 -26.69 22.66
CA GLU A 43 5.94 -27.50 21.45
C GLU A 43 4.86 -27.17 20.40
N PRO A 44 5.22 -27.08 19.11
CA PRO A 44 4.26 -26.76 18.07
C PRO A 44 3.20 -27.87 17.98
N PHE A 45 1.94 -27.46 17.82
CA PHE A 45 0.87 -28.41 17.54
C PHE A 45 1.09 -29.02 16.15
N GLN A 46 1.05 -30.35 16.04
CA GLN A 46 1.22 -31.05 14.77
C GLN A 46 0.01 -31.93 14.46
N ALA A 47 -0.49 -31.85 13.23
CA ALA A 47 -1.55 -32.72 12.72
C ALA A 47 -1.37 -33.02 11.23
N ASN A 48 -1.89 -34.16 10.77
CA ASN A 48 -1.92 -34.47 9.33
C ASN A 48 -3.03 -33.71 8.59
N SER A 49 -4.16 -33.51 9.27
CA SER A 49 -5.29 -32.69 8.82
C SER A 49 -6.09 -32.26 10.03
N LEU A 50 -6.86 -31.19 9.90
CA LEU A 50 -7.64 -30.64 11.01
C LEU A 50 -9.06 -30.33 10.57
N LYS A 51 -10.02 -31.11 11.08
CA LYS A 51 -11.45 -30.85 10.87
C LYS A 51 -12.16 -30.72 12.21
N ARG A 52 -12.56 -29.50 12.58
CA ARG A 52 -13.23 -29.20 13.85
C ARG A 52 -14.24 -28.07 13.70
N LYS A 53 -15.12 -27.92 14.69
CA LYS A 53 -15.98 -26.74 14.77
C LYS A 53 -15.17 -25.49 15.14
N GLN A 54 -14.33 -25.60 16.16
CA GLN A 54 -13.44 -24.57 16.67
C GLN A 54 -12.08 -25.18 16.97
N PHE A 55 -11.02 -24.39 16.85
CA PHE A 55 -9.68 -24.76 17.26
C PHE A 55 -8.93 -23.55 17.81
N ALA A 56 -8.29 -23.72 18.96
CA ALA A 56 -7.44 -22.72 19.58
C ALA A 56 -6.14 -23.36 20.06
N THR A 57 -5.02 -22.71 19.83
CA THR A 57 -3.72 -23.06 20.40
C THR A 57 -2.96 -21.80 20.80
N THR A 58 -2.25 -21.87 21.93
CA THR A 58 -1.40 -20.77 22.42
C THR A 58 -0.03 -20.72 21.77
N GLY A 59 0.33 -21.80 21.07
CA GLY A 59 1.62 -22.03 20.46
C GLY A 59 1.60 -21.90 18.93
N ASP A 60 2.72 -22.26 18.33
CA ASP A 60 2.82 -22.47 16.88
C ASP A 60 2.01 -23.72 16.48
N ALA A 61 1.52 -23.77 15.24
CA ALA A 61 0.80 -24.90 14.67
C ALA A 61 1.31 -25.24 13.27
N HIS A 62 1.53 -26.53 13.03
CA HIS A 62 1.90 -27.08 11.73
C HIS A 62 0.95 -28.21 11.35
N ILE A 63 0.28 -28.05 10.21
CA ILE A 63 -0.69 -29.00 9.71
C ILE A 63 -0.25 -29.42 8.30
N LEU A 64 0.05 -30.70 8.12
CA LEU A 64 0.62 -31.25 6.87
C LEU A 64 -0.41 -31.40 5.72
N GLY A 65 -1.64 -30.92 5.91
CA GLY A 65 -2.74 -31.09 4.96
C GLY A 65 -3.90 -30.20 5.33
N ASP A 66 -5.07 -30.47 4.77
CA ASP A 66 -6.18 -29.52 4.79
C ASP A 66 -6.71 -29.21 6.19
N VAL A 67 -7.09 -27.95 6.35
CA VAL A 67 -7.73 -27.39 7.53
C VAL A 67 -9.15 -26.98 7.18
N THR A 68 -10.12 -27.53 7.90
CA THR A 68 -11.52 -27.13 7.81
C THR A 68 -12.05 -26.83 9.21
N ILE A 69 -12.26 -25.54 9.50
CA ILE A 69 -12.79 -25.08 10.78
C ILE A 69 -14.14 -24.42 10.55
N THR A 70 -15.20 -24.93 11.16
CA THR A 70 -16.55 -24.43 10.85
C THR A 70 -16.81 -23.02 11.37
N THR A 71 -16.13 -22.58 12.42
CA THR A 71 -16.37 -21.26 13.02
C THR A 71 -15.05 -20.53 13.20
N GLN A 72 -14.38 -20.73 14.32
CA GLN A 72 -13.21 -19.94 14.69
C GLN A 72 -11.93 -20.77 14.79
N LEU A 73 -10.88 -20.30 14.12
CA LEU A 73 -9.51 -20.81 14.18
C LEU A 73 -8.61 -19.75 14.84
N VAL A 74 -8.05 -20.07 16.00
CA VAL A 74 -7.19 -19.16 16.76
C VAL A 74 -5.82 -19.79 16.98
N VAL A 75 -4.76 -19.12 16.55
CA VAL A 75 -3.37 -19.55 16.71
C VAL A 75 -2.55 -18.42 17.31
N GLY A 76 -2.00 -18.66 18.50
CA GLY A 76 -1.21 -17.69 19.24
C GLY A 76 0.19 -17.42 18.67
N GLY A 77 0.72 -18.37 17.90
CA GLY A 77 2.01 -18.25 17.21
C GLY A 77 1.88 -18.29 15.70
N ASP A 78 2.87 -18.90 15.05
CA ASP A 78 2.88 -19.09 13.60
C ASP A 78 2.00 -20.28 13.20
N LEU A 79 1.29 -20.15 12.08
CA LEU A 79 0.45 -21.20 11.50
C LEU A 79 0.98 -21.59 10.13
N LEU A 80 1.42 -22.83 9.99
CA LEU A 80 1.83 -23.44 8.73
C LEU A 80 0.84 -24.52 8.31
N ILE A 81 0.30 -24.41 7.11
CA ILE A 81 -0.63 -25.38 6.51
C ILE A 81 -0.08 -25.82 5.15
N ASP A 82 0.27 -27.09 5.03
CA ASP A 82 0.71 -27.72 3.78
C ASP A 82 -0.49 -28.27 2.98
N GLY A 83 -1.52 -27.45 2.79
CA GLY A 83 -2.79 -27.80 2.15
C GLY A 83 -3.71 -26.59 2.06
N ASP A 84 -5.02 -26.82 1.96
CA ASP A 84 -6.02 -25.76 1.87
C ASP A 84 -6.52 -25.33 3.27
N LEU A 85 -6.89 -24.05 3.41
CA LEU A 85 -7.49 -23.48 4.61
C LEU A 85 -8.91 -23.02 4.33
N ILE A 86 -9.89 -23.67 4.97
CA ILE A 86 -11.30 -23.29 4.93
C ILE A 86 -11.77 -22.98 6.36
N ALA A 87 -12.21 -21.75 6.61
CA ALA A 87 -12.77 -21.37 7.91
C ALA A 87 -13.80 -20.22 7.81
N GLU A 88 -14.61 -19.97 8.84
CA GLU A 88 -15.35 -18.69 8.89
C GLU A 88 -14.39 -17.58 9.32
N GLU A 89 -13.76 -17.72 10.48
CA GLU A 89 -12.86 -16.71 11.04
C GLU A 89 -11.50 -17.30 11.42
N VAL A 90 -10.44 -16.60 11.03
CA VAL A 90 -9.07 -16.98 11.34
C VAL A 90 -8.35 -15.83 12.05
N PHE A 91 -7.81 -16.16 13.22
CA PHE A 91 -6.95 -15.29 14.03
C PHE A 91 -5.58 -15.96 14.16
N CYS A 92 -4.60 -15.45 13.43
CA CYS A 92 -3.21 -15.89 13.52
C CYS A 92 -2.36 -14.75 14.06
N LEU A 93 -1.83 -14.86 15.27
CA LEU A 93 -1.02 -13.80 15.88
C LEU A 93 0.40 -13.73 15.32
N GLY A 94 0.90 -14.83 14.78
CA GLY A 94 2.19 -14.90 14.10
C GLY A 94 2.06 -14.71 12.59
N LYS A 95 2.94 -15.41 11.88
CA LYS A 95 2.90 -15.55 10.42
C LYS A 95 1.95 -16.68 10.02
N LEU A 96 1.11 -16.43 9.02
CA LEU A 96 0.28 -17.44 8.37
C LEU A 96 0.92 -17.85 7.05
N THR A 97 1.24 -19.13 6.90
CA THR A 97 1.70 -19.71 5.65
C THR A 97 0.77 -20.85 5.25
N VAL A 98 0.16 -20.73 4.07
CA VAL A 98 -0.72 -21.75 3.48
C VAL A 98 -0.18 -22.08 2.10
N THR A 99 0.14 -23.34 1.82
CA THR A 99 0.68 -23.73 0.51
C THR A 99 -0.40 -23.83 -0.57
N GLY A 100 -1.66 -24.10 -0.18
CA GLY A 100 -2.81 -24.19 -1.06
C GLY A 100 -3.68 -22.94 -1.02
N ASP A 101 -4.98 -23.14 -1.23
CA ASP A 101 -5.98 -22.07 -1.29
C ASP A 101 -6.47 -21.69 0.11
N ILE A 102 -6.85 -20.42 0.29
CA ILE A 102 -7.47 -19.88 1.50
C ILE A 102 -8.87 -19.42 1.17
N GLN A 103 -9.87 -19.99 1.84
CA GLN A 103 -11.27 -19.60 1.74
C GLN A 103 -11.83 -19.29 3.12
N VAL A 104 -11.97 -18.01 3.44
CA VAL A 104 -12.42 -17.56 4.75
C VAL A 104 -13.42 -16.42 4.69
N GLN A 105 -14.18 -16.18 5.76
CA GLN A 105 -15.03 -14.99 5.82
C GLN A 105 -14.25 -13.77 6.32
N SER A 106 -13.47 -13.95 7.39
CA SER A 106 -12.59 -12.90 7.93
C SER A 106 -11.21 -13.44 8.28
N LEU A 107 -10.17 -12.70 7.92
CA LEU A 107 -8.78 -13.09 8.10
C LEU A 107 -8.00 -12.02 8.87
N TYR A 108 -7.58 -12.36 10.08
CA TYR A 108 -6.79 -11.49 10.94
C TYR A 108 -5.42 -12.09 11.21
N ILE A 109 -4.37 -11.38 10.81
CA ILE A 109 -2.99 -11.83 10.88
C ILE A 109 -2.14 -10.80 11.61
N GLY A 110 -1.32 -11.28 12.54
CA GLY A 110 -0.46 -10.42 13.35
C GLY A 110 0.80 -9.99 12.63
N GLN A 111 1.43 -10.89 11.87
CA GLN A 111 2.68 -10.59 11.15
C GLN A 111 2.51 -10.52 9.65
N ALA A 112 2.56 -11.65 8.94
CA ALA A 112 2.56 -11.70 7.48
C ALA A 112 1.72 -12.87 6.98
N LEU A 113 1.21 -12.73 5.76
CA LEU A 113 0.45 -13.74 5.03
C LEU A 113 1.27 -14.22 3.84
N ASP A 114 1.56 -15.51 3.79
CA ASP A 114 2.10 -16.17 2.61
C ASP A 114 1.08 -17.21 2.13
N ALA A 115 0.53 -17.02 0.94
CA ALA A 115 -0.37 -17.96 0.29
C ALA A 115 0.25 -18.49 -1.01
N GLY A 116 0.32 -19.81 -1.14
CA GLY A 116 0.79 -20.47 -2.36
C GLY A 116 -0.28 -20.62 -3.43
N GLY A 117 -1.56 -20.55 -3.05
CA GLY A 117 -2.72 -20.60 -3.95
C GLY A 117 -3.52 -19.30 -3.95
N HIS A 118 -4.82 -19.42 -4.20
CA HIS A 118 -5.76 -18.30 -4.24
C HIS A 118 -6.25 -17.92 -2.84
N VAL A 119 -6.54 -16.64 -2.62
CA VAL A 119 -7.08 -16.15 -1.35
C VAL A 119 -8.43 -15.50 -1.57
N ASP A 120 -9.49 -16.17 -1.13
CA ASP A 120 -10.87 -15.69 -1.13
C ASP A 120 -11.30 -15.34 0.30
N VAL A 121 -11.53 -14.05 0.57
CA VAL A 121 -12.02 -13.56 1.86
C VAL A 121 -13.34 -12.79 1.68
N GLU A 122 -14.41 -13.20 2.35
CA GLU A 122 -15.73 -12.56 2.13
C GLU A 122 -15.76 -11.10 2.61
N PHE A 123 -15.19 -10.81 3.79
CA PHE A 123 -15.33 -9.53 4.45
C PHE A 123 -14.02 -8.77 4.57
N LEU A 124 -13.10 -9.17 5.46
CA LEU A 124 -11.93 -8.36 5.80
C LEU A 124 -10.66 -9.19 5.84
N VAL A 125 -9.62 -8.70 5.16
CA VAL A 125 -8.24 -9.12 5.37
C VAL A 125 -7.51 -8.02 6.14
N LYS A 126 -7.02 -8.35 7.34
CA LYS A 126 -6.23 -7.43 8.15
C LYS A 126 -4.91 -8.04 8.59
N THR A 127 -3.80 -7.41 8.21
CA THR A 127 -2.45 -7.81 8.64
C THR A 127 -1.84 -6.79 9.60
N GLY A 128 -0.74 -7.16 10.26
CA GLY A 128 -0.07 -6.29 11.23
C GLY A 128 -0.87 -6.09 12.53
N CYS A 129 -1.80 -7.01 12.84
CA CYS A 129 -2.65 -6.92 14.00
C CYS A 129 -1.84 -7.07 15.30
N GLN A 130 -1.93 -6.09 16.19
CA GLN A 130 -1.32 -6.22 17.51
C GLN A 130 -2.09 -7.25 18.35
N PRO A 131 -1.41 -8.07 19.17
CA PRO A 131 -2.06 -9.05 20.01
C PRO A 131 -3.17 -8.47 20.88
N GLU A 132 -2.94 -7.29 21.46
CA GLU A 132 -3.92 -6.60 22.31
C GLU A 132 -5.18 -6.24 21.52
N TRP A 133 -5.05 -5.85 20.26
CA TRP A 133 -6.18 -5.53 19.41
C TRP A 133 -7.01 -6.78 19.10
N MET A 134 -6.36 -7.89 18.72
CA MET A 134 -7.05 -9.17 18.47
C MET A 134 -7.75 -9.69 19.72
N ALA A 135 -7.11 -9.61 20.89
CA ALA A 135 -7.72 -10.03 22.14
C ALA A 135 -8.95 -9.18 22.50
N ASN A 136 -8.93 -7.87 22.21
CA ASN A 136 -10.10 -7.01 22.39
C ASN A 136 -11.23 -7.36 21.41
N LEU A 137 -10.90 -7.73 20.17
CA LEU A 137 -11.88 -8.15 19.17
C LEU A 137 -12.57 -9.46 19.60
N LEU A 138 -11.79 -10.46 20.00
CA LEU A 138 -12.31 -11.73 20.54
C LEU A 138 -13.10 -11.54 21.84
N ALA A 139 -12.66 -10.64 22.72
CA ALA A 139 -13.39 -10.30 23.95
C ALA A 139 -14.75 -9.63 23.70
N ALA A 140 -14.87 -8.90 22.58
CA ALA A 140 -16.14 -8.27 22.23
C ALA A 140 -17.20 -9.31 21.79
N GLU A 141 -16.75 -10.46 21.31
CA GLU A 141 -17.60 -11.59 20.92
C GLU A 141 -17.94 -12.49 22.12
N ASP A 142 -16.97 -12.72 23.01
CA ASP A 142 -17.14 -13.52 24.24
C ASP A 142 -17.34 -12.61 25.47
N SER A 143 -18.61 -12.41 25.85
CA SER A 143 -19.06 -11.40 26.82
C SER A 143 -18.54 -11.49 28.28
N ASP A 144 -17.72 -12.49 28.63
CA ASP A 144 -17.40 -12.82 30.02
C ASP A 144 -15.92 -12.66 30.43
N ASP A 145 -14.98 -12.46 29.50
CA ASP A 145 -13.54 -12.32 29.81
C ASP A 145 -12.98 -10.93 29.45
N SER A 146 -12.17 -10.34 30.34
CA SER A 146 -11.40 -9.13 30.02
C SER A 146 -10.26 -9.42 29.03
N ALA A 147 -9.98 -8.51 28.10
CA ALA A 147 -8.94 -8.68 27.08
C ALA A 147 -7.54 -9.03 27.63
N GLU A 148 -7.14 -8.49 28.79
CA GLU A 148 -5.88 -8.84 29.45
C GLU A 148 -5.80 -10.34 29.82
N HIS A 149 -6.92 -10.92 30.27
CA HIS A 149 -7.00 -12.32 30.63
C HIS A 149 -7.07 -13.23 29.39
N LEU A 150 -7.63 -12.73 28.28
CA LEU A 150 -7.63 -13.43 27.00
C LEU A 150 -6.23 -13.47 26.39
N LEU A 151 -5.42 -12.40 26.48
CA LEU A 151 -4.04 -12.44 26.01
C LEU A 151 -3.22 -13.57 26.65
N GLU A 152 -3.35 -13.76 27.96
CA GLU A 152 -2.68 -14.85 28.68
C GLU A 152 -3.17 -16.24 28.24
N LYS A 153 -4.42 -16.36 27.80
CA LYS A 153 -5.04 -17.59 27.29
C LYS A 153 -4.79 -17.82 25.80
N LEU A 154 -4.52 -16.77 25.03
CA LEU A 154 -4.42 -16.79 23.57
C LEU A 154 -2.97 -16.95 23.10
N VAL A 155 -2.00 -16.38 23.81
CA VAL A 155 -0.60 -16.43 23.40
C VAL A 155 0.31 -16.77 24.56
N HIS A 156 1.22 -17.70 24.32
CA HIS A 156 2.26 -17.98 25.30
C HIS A 156 3.22 -16.78 25.46
N PRO A 157 3.62 -16.38 26.68
CA PRO A 157 4.48 -15.20 26.91
C PRO A 157 5.83 -15.24 26.16
N ALA A 158 6.37 -16.43 25.93
CA ALA A 158 7.60 -16.58 25.13
C ALA A 158 7.38 -16.20 23.65
N ILE A 159 6.20 -16.47 23.11
CA ILE A 159 5.83 -16.15 21.73
C ILE A 159 5.60 -14.65 21.60
N LEU A 160 4.84 -14.05 22.51
CA LEU A 160 4.72 -12.59 22.61
C LEU A 160 6.10 -11.91 22.67
N ALA A 161 7.02 -12.46 23.46
CA ALA A 161 8.38 -11.93 23.55
C ALA A 161 9.16 -12.04 22.22
N ARG A 162 8.97 -13.12 21.42
CA ARG A 162 9.55 -13.22 20.06
C ARG A 162 9.05 -12.09 19.16
N HIS A 163 7.76 -11.79 19.20
CA HIS A 163 7.14 -10.78 18.35
C HIS A 163 7.40 -9.34 18.83
N SER A 164 7.70 -9.14 20.12
CA SER A 164 8.02 -7.82 20.70
C SER A 164 9.35 -7.19 20.25
N HIS A 165 10.25 -8.00 19.69
CA HIS A 165 11.61 -7.58 19.26
C HIS A 165 11.77 -7.63 17.74
N ALA A 166 10.66 -7.74 17.01
CA ALA A 166 10.71 -8.01 15.60
C ALA A 166 10.95 -6.70 14.83
N ASP A 167 12.22 -6.27 14.80
CA ASP A 167 12.84 -5.75 13.58
C ASP A 167 12.76 -6.90 12.55
N VAL A 168 11.56 -7.19 12.04
CA VAL A 168 11.38 -8.29 11.09
C VAL A 168 12.13 -7.89 9.82
N ILE A 169 13.27 -8.53 9.60
CA ILE A 169 13.91 -8.58 8.29
C ILE A 169 12.94 -9.40 7.41
N GLY A 170 11.97 -8.70 6.81
CA GLY A 170 10.86 -9.29 6.06
C GLY A 170 9.49 -8.73 6.48
N GLY A 171 9.18 -7.50 6.07
CA GLY A 171 7.79 -7.17 5.75
C GLY A 171 6.75 -7.34 6.86
N PHE A 172 6.84 -6.58 7.96
CA PHE A 172 5.76 -6.61 8.95
C PHE A 172 4.44 -6.14 8.32
N GLY A 173 3.41 -6.97 8.40
CA GLY A 173 2.13 -6.74 7.77
C GLY A 173 2.07 -7.15 6.31
N ASP A 174 3.11 -7.74 5.73
CA ASP A 174 3.12 -8.04 4.30
C ASP A 174 2.14 -9.17 3.93
N ILE A 175 1.62 -9.11 2.71
CA ILE A 175 0.85 -10.17 2.05
C ILE A 175 1.59 -10.57 0.79
N GLN A 176 1.95 -11.84 0.69
CA GLN A 176 2.49 -12.46 -0.50
C GLN A 176 1.55 -13.58 -0.95
N CYS A 177 1.06 -13.50 -2.18
CA CYS A 177 0.18 -14.49 -2.77
C CYS A 177 0.67 -14.87 -4.16
N LEU A 178 0.85 -16.15 -4.42
CA LEU A 178 1.18 -16.62 -5.78
C LEU A 178 -0.05 -16.68 -6.70
N GLY A 179 -1.25 -16.56 -6.14
CA GLY A 179 -2.51 -16.45 -6.90
C GLY A 179 -3.16 -15.07 -6.74
N TYR A 180 -4.43 -14.99 -7.15
CA TYR A 180 -5.23 -13.79 -6.92
C TYR A 180 -5.62 -13.62 -5.44
N LEU A 181 -5.95 -12.39 -5.07
CA LEU A 181 -6.55 -12.05 -3.77
C LEU A 181 -7.91 -11.38 -4.01
N ALA A 182 -8.98 -12.02 -3.53
CA ALA A 182 -10.32 -11.47 -3.51
C ALA A 182 -10.74 -11.15 -2.08
N CYS A 183 -11.16 -9.91 -1.81
CA CYS A 183 -11.65 -9.52 -0.49
C CYS A 183 -12.76 -8.45 -0.54
N GLY A 184 -13.58 -8.38 0.52
CA GLY A 184 -14.43 -7.21 0.75
C GLY A 184 -13.59 -5.97 1.02
N ASP A 185 -12.86 -5.96 2.12
CA ASP A 185 -12.02 -4.87 2.58
C ASP A 185 -10.59 -5.37 2.82
N LEU A 186 -9.61 -4.56 2.42
CA LEU A 186 -8.17 -4.84 2.61
C LEU A 186 -7.52 -3.77 3.50
N ASP A 187 -6.98 -4.19 4.65
CA ASP A 187 -6.18 -3.38 5.57
C ASP A 187 -4.84 -4.08 5.83
N CYS A 188 -3.86 -3.70 5.03
CA CYS A 188 -2.51 -4.24 5.08
C CYS A 188 -1.55 -3.20 5.67
N GLN A 189 -0.90 -3.53 6.79
CA GLN A 189 0.10 -2.61 7.38
C GLN A 189 1.43 -2.60 6.61
N GLY A 190 1.70 -3.66 5.85
CA GLY A 190 2.91 -3.83 5.04
C GLY A 190 2.66 -3.62 3.55
N SER A 191 3.41 -4.35 2.73
CA SER A 191 3.25 -4.40 1.27
C SER A 191 2.38 -5.59 0.85
N VAL A 192 1.73 -5.46 -0.30
CA VAL A 192 0.94 -6.52 -0.93
C VAL A 192 1.59 -6.86 -2.27
N GLN A 193 1.97 -8.12 -2.45
CA GLN A 193 2.58 -8.65 -3.67
C GLN A 193 1.77 -9.86 -4.13
N LEU A 194 1.17 -9.75 -5.30
CA LEU A 194 0.38 -10.80 -5.94
C LEU A 194 1.01 -11.12 -7.30
N ASP A 195 1.13 -12.40 -7.62
CA ASP A 195 1.52 -12.83 -8.98
C ASP A 195 0.34 -12.73 -9.97
N GLU A 196 -0.90 -12.73 -9.47
CA GLU A 196 -2.12 -12.54 -10.25
C GLU A 196 -2.88 -11.27 -9.81
N ASP A 197 -4.21 -11.28 -9.87
CA ASP A 197 -5.06 -10.09 -9.78
C ASP A 197 -5.48 -9.77 -8.33
N LEU A 198 -5.69 -8.49 -8.03
CA LEU A 198 -6.38 -8.03 -6.82
C LEU A 198 -7.83 -7.67 -7.15
N GLU A 199 -8.78 -8.31 -6.48
CA GLU A 199 -10.19 -7.92 -6.47
C GLU A 199 -10.62 -7.51 -5.06
N ALA A 200 -10.80 -6.20 -4.82
CA ALA A 200 -11.25 -5.69 -3.52
C ALA A 200 -12.56 -4.91 -3.64
N GLY A 201 -13.42 -5.00 -2.62
CA GLY A 201 -14.47 -4.01 -2.40
C GLY A 201 -13.85 -2.65 -2.11
N GLU A 202 -13.06 -2.54 -1.05
CA GLU A 202 -12.30 -1.34 -0.66
C GLU A 202 -10.87 -1.70 -0.24
N VAL A 203 -9.90 -0.85 -0.58
CA VAL A 203 -8.54 -0.92 -0.02
C VAL A 203 -8.41 0.22 0.98
N LEU A 204 -8.67 -0.10 2.25
CA LEU A 204 -8.70 0.85 3.35
C LEU A 204 -7.33 1.47 3.57
N PHE A 205 -6.30 0.61 3.57
CA PHE A 205 -4.93 0.99 3.81
C PHE A 205 -3.95 -0.08 3.33
N ILE A 206 -2.91 0.33 2.61
CA ILE A 206 -1.69 -0.45 2.40
C ILE A 206 -0.52 0.44 2.85
N GLY A 207 0.19 0.03 3.90
CA GLY A 207 1.28 0.82 4.50
C GLY A 207 2.54 0.86 3.64
N GLY A 208 2.75 -0.15 2.80
CA GLY A 208 3.86 -0.27 1.87
C GLY A 208 3.42 -0.13 0.40
N HIS A 209 3.95 -1.01 -0.44
CA HIS A 209 3.67 -1.04 -1.87
C HIS A 209 2.55 -2.03 -2.21
N LEU A 210 1.83 -1.80 -3.31
CA LEU A 210 0.89 -2.77 -3.89
C LEU A 210 1.37 -3.14 -5.29
N ALA A 211 1.64 -4.43 -5.53
CA ALA A 211 1.97 -4.96 -6.85
C ALA A 211 1.07 -6.16 -7.17
N ALA A 212 0.45 -6.13 -8.36
CA ALA A 212 -0.41 -7.20 -8.87
C ALA A 212 -0.42 -7.21 -10.41
N SER A 213 -0.88 -8.30 -11.02
CA SER A 213 -1.10 -8.39 -12.47
C SER A 213 -2.16 -7.38 -12.93
N ALA A 214 -3.33 -7.37 -12.27
CA ALA A 214 -4.37 -6.37 -12.42
C ALA A 214 -4.88 -5.93 -11.05
N VAL A 215 -5.39 -4.70 -10.96
CA VAL A 215 -5.97 -4.17 -9.73
C VAL A 215 -7.39 -3.69 -9.99
N HIS A 216 -8.37 -4.33 -9.36
CA HIS A 216 -9.78 -3.95 -9.40
C HIS A 216 -10.31 -3.64 -8.00
N VAL A 217 -10.71 -2.40 -7.77
CA VAL A 217 -11.29 -1.94 -6.50
C VAL A 217 -12.63 -1.25 -6.73
N ARG A 218 -13.69 -1.72 -6.06
CA ARG A 218 -15.05 -1.21 -6.26
C ARG A 218 -15.34 0.11 -5.54
N GLY A 219 -14.58 0.43 -4.50
CA GLY A 219 -14.68 1.65 -3.72
C GLY A 219 -13.36 2.42 -3.74
N ASP A 220 -12.95 2.93 -2.58
CA ASP A 220 -11.74 3.71 -2.42
C ASP A 220 -10.49 2.82 -2.31
N CYS A 221 -9.34 3.34 -2.74
CA CYS A 221 -8.06 2.65 -2.67
C CYS A 221 -6.96 3.57 -2.14
N ASN A 222 -6.37 3.21 -1.00
CA ASN A 222 -5.34 4.00 -0.32
C ASN A 222 -4.05 3.19 -0.10
N VAL A 223 -3.02 3.55 -0.86
CA VAL A 223 -1.68 2.96 -0.80
C VAL A 223 -0.69 4.03 -0.37
N GLN A 224 0.09 3.80 0.68
CA GLN A 224 1.09 4.77 1.13
C GLN A 224 2.35 4.77 0.27
N GLY A 225 2.69 3.63 -0.32
CA GLY A 225 3.81 3.47 -1.24
C GLY A 225 3.40 3.56 -2.71
N GLU A 226 4.16 2.85 -3.53
CA GLU A 226 3.88 2.69 -4.95
C GLU A 226 2.75 1.70 -5.17
N LEU A 227 1.84 2.03 -6.10
CA LEU A 227 0.88 1.11 -6.66
C LEU A 227 1.30 0.78 -8.09
N PHE A 228 1.67 -0.49 -8.30
CA PHE A 228 2.08 -1.04 -9.58
C PHE A 228 1.08 -2.08 -10.08
N SER A 229 0.63 -1.94 -11.34
CA SER A 229 -0.16 -2.94 -12.06
C SER A 229 0.54 -3.33 -13.38
N GLU A 230 0.71 -4.63 -13.62
CA GLU A 230 1.24 -5.14 -14.90
C GLU A 230 0.25 -4.99 -16.07
N SER A 231 -1.01 -4.66 -15.77
CA SER A 231 -2.05 -4.49 -16.77
C SER A 231 -2.94 -3.29 -16.44
N ASP A 232 -4.26 -3.48 -16.49
CA ASP A 232 -5.22 -2.43 -16.17
C ASP A 232 -5.33 -2.23 -14.65
N LEU A 233 -5.65 -0.99 -14.28
CA LEU A 233 -5.95 -0.58 -12.92
C LEU A 233 -7.30 0.14 -12.94
N ASP A 234 -8.27 -0.41 -12.23
CA ASP A 234 -9.64 0.10 -12.19
C ASP A 234 -10.10 0.27 -10.74
N VAL A 235 -10.21 1.53 -10.31
CA VAL A 235 -10.71 1.93 -8.99
C VAL A 235 -11.97 2.76 -9.20
N ALA A 236 -13.14 2.24 -8.83
CA ALA A 236 -14.38 2.98 -9.07
C ALA A 236 -14.50 4.23 -8.16
N GLY A 237 -13.92 4.20 -6.97
CA GLY A 237 -13.84 5.32 -6.02
C GLY A 237 -12.61 6.22 -6.18
N SER A 238 -12.12 6.74 -5.07
CA SER A 238 -10.93 7.58 -5.00
C SER A 238 -9.67 6.74 -4.85
N LEU A 239 -8.70 6.95 -5.71
CA LEU A 239 -7.38 6.35 -5.66
C LEU A 239 -6.36 7.35 -5.11
N TYR A 240 -5.73 6.98 -4.00
CA TYR A 240 -4.58 7.65 -3.44
C TYR A 240 -3.38 6.70 -3.37
N ALA A 241 -2.26 7.11 -3.96
CA ALA A 241 -0.99 6.39 -3.91
C ALA A 241 0.17 7.39 -3.73
N ALA A 242 1.32 6.98 -3.20
CA ALA A 242 2.51 7.84 -3.31
C ALA A 242 2.93 7.95 -4.77
N GLU A 243 3.13 6.83 -5.46
CA GLU A 243 3.43 6.76 -6.88
C GLU A 243 2.51 5.74 -7.55
N LEU A 244 2.21 5.94 -8.83
CA LEU A 244 1.24 5.12 -9.53
C LEU A 244 1.75 4.75 -10.92
N GLN A 245 1.89 3.44 -11.17
CA GLN A 245 2.33 2.91 -12.44
C GLN A 245 1.40 1.77 -12.90
N ALA A 246 0.93 1.85 -14.13
CA ALA A 246 0.23 0.76 -14.80
C ALA A 246 0.79 0.55 -16.20
N GLN A 247 1.10 -0.70 -16.57
CA GLN A 247 1.48 -0.99 -17.96
C GLN A 247 0.27 -1.02 -18.91
N GLY A 248 -0.95 -1.11 -18.38
CA GLY A 248 -2.20 -0.96 -19.11
C GLY A 248 -2.82 0.42 -18.94
N ASN A 249 -4.12 0.43 -18.70
CA ASN A 249 -4.92 1.64 -18.52
C ASN A 249 -5.17 1.92 -17.03
N ILE A 250 -5.31 3.19 -16.68
CA ILE A 250 -5.70 3.63 -15.34
C ILE A 250 -7.09 4.25 -15.41
N ARG A 251 -8.02 3.72 -14.63
CA ARG A 251 -9.36 4.27 -14.41
C ARG A 251 -9.58 4.50 -12.92
N ALA A 252 -9.98 5.71 -12.58
CA ALA A 252 -10.30 6.08 -11.22
C ALA A 252 -11.56 6.95 -11.15
N GLY A 253 -12.32 6.91 -10.06
CA GLY A 253 -13.30 7.94 -9.74
C GLY A 253 -12.62 9.29 -9.53
N SER A 254 -11.70 9.36 -8.57
CA SER A 254 -10.75 10.48 -8.40
C SER A 254 -9.34 9.91 -8.29
N LEU A 255 -8.33 10.61 -8.79
CA LEU A 255 -6.93 10.16 -8.73
C LEU A 255 -6.06 11.24 -8.11
N GLY A 256 -5.44 10.93 -6.98
CA GLY A 256 -4.46 11.77 -6.32
C GLY A 256 -3.18 10.99 -6.03
N THR A 257 -2.03 11.57 -6.38
CA THR A 257 -0.73 11.01 -6.01
C THR A 257 0.20 12.07 -5.46
N GLN A 258 1.17 11.65 -4.66
CA GLN A 258 2.25 12.52 -4.22
C GLN A 258 3.30 12.68 -5.33
N GLY A 259 3.72 11.59 -5.95
CA GLY A 259 4.72 11.49 -7.00
C GLY A 259 4.10 11.29 -8.38
N ASP A 260 4.76 10.50 -9.22
CA ASP A 260 4.42 10.40 -10.64
C ASP A 260 3.20 9.48 -10.88
N VAL A 261 2.45 9.76 -11.95
CA VAL A 261 1.37 8.91 -12.48
C VAL A 261 1.71 8.48 -13.89
N ILE A 262 1.92 7.20 -14.10
CA ILE A 262 2.37 6.64 -15.38
C ILE A 262 1.42 5.54 -15.82
N ALA A 263 0.86 5.68 -17.02
CA ALA A 263 0.15 4.61 -17.71
C ALA A 263 0.70 4.45 -19.13
N TRP A 264 0.94 3.22 -19.60
CA TRP A 264 1.28 3.05 -21.02
C TRP A 264 0.05 3.09 -21.93
N GLY A 265 -1.12 2.77 -21.38
CA GLY A 265 -2.41 2.98 -22.02
C GLY A 265 -2.91 4.41 -21.88
N TYR A 266 -4.12 4.56 -21.35
CA TYR A 266 -4.71 5.87 -21.03
C TYR A 266 -4.90 6.07 -19.53
N ILE A 267 -5.00 7.33 -19.11
CA ILE A 267 -5.37 7.71 -17.75
C ILE A 267 -6.73 8.40 -17.78
N ARG A 268 -7.65 7.89 -16.98
CA ARG A 268 -9.02 8.37 -16.91
C ARG A 268 -9.47 8.57 -15.46
N ALA A 269 -9.80 9.80 -15.09
CA ALA A 269 -10.47 10.11 -13.84
C ALA A 269 -11.89 10.65 -14.08
N GLU A 270 -12.89 10.21 -13.32
CA GLU A 270 -14.23 10.80 -13.39
C GLU A 270 -14.27 12.23 -12.83
N ASN A 271 -13.52 12.48 -11.76
CA ASN A 271 -13.54 13.73 -11.00
C ASN A 271 -12.22 14.47 -11.13
N GLU A 272 -11.31 14.40 -10.16
CA GLU A 272 -10.04 15.13 -10.19
C GLU A 272 -8.88 14.20 -10.52
N LEU A 273 -7.87 14.73 -11.19
CA LEU A 273 -6.63 14.03 -11.49
C LEU A 273 -5.47 14.93 -11.08
N SER A 274 -4.73 14.51 -10.05
CA SER A 274 -3.67 15.32 -9.44
C SER A 274 -2.41 14.51 -9.14
N SER A 275 -1.27 15.11 -9.42
CA SER A 275 0.07 14.67 -8.99
C SER A 275 0.75 15.86 -8.31
N LEU A 276 0.95 15.77 -6.99
CA LEU A 276 1.32 16.91 -6.14
C LEU A 276 2.79 17.33 -6.25
N PHE A 277 3.69 16.39 -6.55
CA PHE A 277 5.12 16.60 -6.72
C PHE A 277 5.69 15.90 -7.97
N GLY A 278 4.84 15.24 -8.75
CA GLY A 278 5.24 14.45 -9.90
C GLY A 278 4.74 14.95 -11.26
N GLU A 279 5.00 14.13 -12.28
CA GLU A 279 4.42 14.26 -13.62
C GLU A 279 3.27 13.26 -13.85
N ILE A 280 2.46 13.55 -14.87
CA ILE A 280 1.41 12.65 -15.33
C ILE A 280 1.72 12.28 -16.78
N HIS A 281 1.92 11.00 -17.05
CA HIS A 281 2.27 10.46 -18.35
C HIS A 281 1.32 9.34 -18.76
N ALA A 282 0.66 9.50 -19.90
CA ALA A 282 -0.05 8.42 -20.58
C ALA A 282 0.56 8.16 -21.96
N GLY A 283 0.78 6.88 -22.31
CA GLY A 283 1.21 6.51 -23.66
C GLY A 283 0.16 6.87 -24.73
N ARG A 284 -1.11 7.01 -24.34
CA ARG A 284 -2.21 7.45 -25.22
C ARG A 284 -2.81 8.75 -24.72
N TRP A 285 -3.97 8.74 -24.08
CA TRP A 285 -4.67 9.96 -23.68
C TRP A 285 -4.82 10.10 -22.17
N ILE A 286 -4.91 11.34 -21.71
CA ILE A 286 -5.22 11.72 -20.33
C ILE A 286 -6.57 12.43 -20.32
N GLY A 287 -7.50 12.01 -19.47
CA GLY A 287 -8.85 12.54 -19.46
C GLY A 287 -9.44 12.68 -18.06
N THR A 288 -10.02 13.83 -17.77
CA THR A 288 -10.77 14.07 -16.54
C THR A 288 -11.96 15.02 -16.71
N ARG A 289 -13.07 14.84 -15.97
CA ARG A 289 -14.18 15.83 -15.95
C ARG A 289 -13.92 16.99 -14.99
N GLY A 290 -12.96 16.87 -14.09
CA GLY A 290 -12.62 17.91 -13.13
C GLY A 290 -11.35 18.64 -13.52
N ASN A 291 -10.55 18.91 -12.50
CA ASN A 291 -9.26 19.58 -12.65
C ASN A 291 -8.17 18.55 -12.94
N LEU A 292 -7.24 18.92 -13.82
CA LEU A 292 -5.99 18.21 -14.07
C LEU A 292 -4.83 19.05 -13.56
N TYR A 293 -4.10 18.51 -12.59
CA TYR A 293 -2.92 19.15 -12.02
C TYR A 293 -1.73 18.18 -12.01
N ALA A 294 -0.57 18.64 -12.46
CA ALA A 294 0.70 17.98 -12.22
C ALA A 294 1.72 19.04 -11.77
N ALA A 295 2.53 18.74 -10.76
CA ALA A 295 3.59 19.66 -10.36
C ALA A 295 4.71 19.77 -11.41
N LYS A 296 4.92 18.71 -12.20
CA LYS A 296 5.88 18.66 -13.30
C LYS A 296 5.16 18.68 -14.66
N TYR A 297 5.48 17.74 -15.56
CA TYR A 297 4.90 17.65 -16.89
C TYR A 297 3.54 16.96 -16.92
N ILE A 298 2.75 17.28 -17.95
CA ILE A 298 1.60 16.48 -18.39
C ILE A 298 1.92 15.99 -19.81
N LYS A 299 2.00 14.68 -20.02
CA LYS A 299 2.40 14.07 -21.29
C LYS A 299 1.39 13.03 -21.74
N ALA A 300 0.86 13.20 -22.93
CA ALA A 300 -0.02 12.22 -23.57
C ALA A 300 0.46 11.95 -25.01
N GLY A 301 0.49 10.68 -25.41
CA GLY A 301 0.73 10.30 -26.81
C GLY A 301 -0.28 10.90 -27.79
N GLU A 302 -1.55 10.95 -27.39
CA GLU A 302 -2.68 11.33 -28.22
C GLU A 302 -3.30 12.64 -27.70
N ALA A 303 -4.16 12.59 -26.69
CA ALA A 303 -4.95 13.76 -26.28
C ALA A 303 -4.89 14.01 -24.77
N VAL A 304 -5.09 15.27 -24.37
CA VAL A 304 -5.28 15.67 -22.96
C VAL A 304 -6.59 16.44 -22.84
N VAL A 305 -7.50 15.99 -21.97
CA VAL A 305 -8.78 16.65 -21.70
C VAL A 305 -8.99 16.85 -20.21
N ALA A 306 -9.30 18.08 -19.80
CA ALA A 306 -9.72 18.39 -18.44
C ALA A 306 -10.88 19.41 -18.45
N GLU A 307 -12.10 18.98 -18.13
CA GLU A 307 -13.28 19.82 -18.39
C GLU A 307 -13.39 21.08 -17.49
N LYS A 308 -12.77 21.10 -16.30
CA LYS A 308 -12.80 22.30 -15.42
C LYS A 308 -11.54 23.15 -15.48
N GLY A 309 -10.35 22.54 -15.44
CA GLY A 309 -9.11 23.29 -15.35
C GLY A 309 -7.90 22.39 -15.61
N MET A 310 -6.85 22.97 -16.17
CA MET A 310 -5.63 22.24 -16.52
C MET A 310 -4.41 23.10 -16.24
N THR A 311 -3.54 22.61 -15.36
CA THR A 311 -2.36 23.34 -14.90
C THR A 311 -1.20 22.38 -14.69
N CYS A 312 0.00 22.82 -15.05
CA CYS A 312 1.25 22.15 -14.76
C CYS A 312 2.21 23.12 -14.03
N GLY A 313 3.35 22.62 -13.55
CA GLY A 313 4.38 23.46 -12.95
C GLY A 313 4.91 24.53 -13.91
N SER A 314 5.35 25.67 -13.37
CA SER A 314 5.69 26.87 -14.14
C SER A 314 6.84 26.69 -15.14
N ASP A 315 7.79 25.81 -14.81
CA ASP A 315 8.97 25.50 -15.63
C ASP A 315 8.76 24.26 -16.51
N TYR A 316 7.55 23.70 -16.48
CA TYR A 316 7.17 22.47 -17.17
C TYR A 316 6.16 22.79 -18.29
N GLY A 317 5.61 21.76 -18.91
CA GLY A 317 4.70 21.93 -20.03
C GLY A 317 3.73 20.77 -20.24
N ILE A 318 2.78 21.02 -21.13
CA ILE A 318 1.73 20.09 -21.51
C ILE A 318 2.00 19.62 -22.94
N PHE A 319 2.14 18.31 -23.09
CA PHE A 319 2.37 17.63 -24.36
C PHE A 319 1.19 16.74 -24.70
N ALA A 320 0.66 16.91 -25.90
CA ALA A 320 -0.27 15.98 -26.54
C ALA A 320 0.19 15.67 -27.97
N GLY A 321 -0.31 14.57 -28.54
CA GLY A 321 -0.07 14.21 -29.94
C GLY A 321 1.38 13.82 -30.25
N SER A 322 2.18 13.41 -29.26
CA SER A 322 3.60 13.08 -29.44
C SER A 322 3.82 11.84 -30.32
N ILE A 323 2.86 10.91 -30.37
CA ILE A 323 2.92 9.71 -31.23
C ILE A 323 2.14 9.90 -32.55
N LEU A 324 1.61 11.10 -32.81
CA LEU A 324 0.76 11.37 -33.96
C LEU A 324 1.38 12.40 -34.92
N PRO A 325 1.22 12.21 -36.25
CA PRO A 325 1.60 13.23 -37.21
C PRO A 325 0.73 14.49 -37.01
N ARG A 326 1.31 15.67 -37.23
CA ARG A 326 0.65 16.97 -37.04
C ARG A 326 -0.67 17.11 -37.80
N SER A 327 -0.82 16.44 -38.94
CA SER A 327 -2.07 16.42 -39.73
C SER A 327 -3.25 15.77 -39.01
N LYS A 328 -3.01 14.96 -37.97
CA LYS A 328 -4.05 14.31 -37.15
C LYS A 328 -4.35 15.06 -35.85
N TRP A 329 -3.59 16.11 -35.52
CA TRP A 329 -3.67 16.76 -34.20
C TRP A 329 -5.05 17.33 -33.88
N GLU A 330 -5.70 18.00 -34.83
CA GLU A 330 -7.04 18.57 -34.60
C GLU A 330 -8.12 17.53 -34.22
N LYS A 331 -7.92 16.26 -34.59
CA LYS A 331 -8.90 15.18 -34.36
C LYS A 331 -8.51 14.24 -33.23
N GLN A 332 -7.21 13.94 -33.09
CA GLN A 332 -6.69 12.89 -32.19
C GLN A 332 -5.55 13.38 -31.30
N GLY A 333 -4.76 14.36 -31.77
CA GLY A 333 -3.59 14.88 -31.07
C GLY A 333 -3.85 16.24 -30.42
N PHE A 334 -4.82 16.35 -29.52
CA PHE A 334 -5.35 17.64 -29.07
C PHE A 334 -5.31 17.84 -27.55
N ILE A 335 -5.38 19.11 -27.15
CA ILE A 335 -5.54 19.54 -25.76
C ILE A 335 -6.85 20.30 -25.66
N SER A 336 -7.65 20.00 -24.64
CA SER A 336 -8.90 20.71 -24.35
C SER A 336 -9.12 20.92 -22.87
N ALA A 337 -9.52 22.13 -22.51
CA ALA A 337 -9.90 22.51 -21.16
C ALA A 337 -10.94 23.64 -21.19
N SER A 338 -11.39 24.08 -20.01
CA SER A 338 -12.28 25.25 -19.87
C SER A 338 -11.70 26.55 -20.44
N SER A 339 -10.37 26.68 -20.42
CA SER A 339 -9.61 27.78 -21.01
C SER A 339 -8.26 27.27 -21.50
N LYS A 340 -7.67 27.96 -22.49
CA LYS A 340 -6.40 27.55 -23.08
C LYS A 340 -5.27 27.59 -22.04
N PRO A 341 -4.59 26.46 -21.74
CA PRO A 341 -3.46 26.46 -20.83
C PRO A 341 -2.30 27.28 -21.39
N LYS A 342 -1.52 27.92 -20.51
CA LYS A 342 -0.41 28.79 -20.91
C LYS A 342 0.78 28.01 -21.47
N LEU A 343 1.04 26.82 -20.95
CA LEU A 343 2.28 26.05 -21.16
C LEU A 343 2.09 24.85 -22.11
N VAL A 344 1.31 25.05 -23.17
CA VAL A 344 1.12 24.02 -24.21
C VAL A 344 2.34 23.99 -25.14
N LEU A 345 3.01 22.83 -25.22
CA LEU A 345 4.21 22.63 -26.04
C LEU A 345 3.96 21.80 -27.30
N SER A 346 2.99 20.88 -27.29
CA SER A 346 2.59 20.10 -28.46
C SER A 346 1.09 19.78 -28.45
N GLY A 347 0.56 19.37 -29.60
CA GLY A 347 -0.87 19.11 -29.80
C GLY A 347 -1.66 20.34 -30.24
N ALA A 348 -2.82 20.12 -30.85
CA ALA A 348 -3.73 21.19 -31.24
C ALA A 348 -4.60 21.60 -30.05
N TRP A 349 -4.70 22.90 -29.76
CA TRP A 349 -5.75 23.40 -28.86
C TRP A 349 -7.11 23.27 -29.55
N VAL A 350 -8.04 22.56 -28.92
CA VAL A 350 -9.41 22.40 -29.42
C VAL A 350 -10.39 22.73 -28.30
N GLU A 351 -11.27 23.69 -28.52
CA GLU A 351 -12.25 24.09 -27.52
C GLU A 351 -13.39 23.07 -27.39
N SER A 352 -13.97 23.00 -26.19
CA SER A 352 -15.20 22.24 -25.91
C SER A 352 -15.12 20.73 -26.13
N LYS A 353 -13.93 20.12 -26.13
CA LYS A 353 -13.83 18.66 -26.09
C LYS A 353 -14.04 18.17 -24.67
N LYS A 354 -14.76 17.06 -24.55
CA LYS A 354 -15.16 16.45 -23.27
C LYS A 354 -14.61 15.06 -23.13
N LEU A 355 -14.52 14.58 -21.90
CA LEU A 355 -14.04 13.22 -21.59
C LEU A 355 -14.83 12.16 -22.37
N ARG A 356 -16.15 12.32 -22.45
CA ARG A 356 -17.05 11.41 -23.20
C ARG A 356 -16.67 11.23 -24.67
N GLN A 357 -16.00 12.20 -25.29
CA GLN A 357 -15.55 12.08 -26.67
C GLN A 357 -14.30 11.21 -26.80
N LEU A 358 -13.39 11.26 -25.81
CA LEU A 358 -12.30 10.30 -25.71
C LEU A 358 -12.88 8.90 -25.49
N ASP A 359 -13.82 8.74 -24.56
CA ASP A 359 -14.51 7.46 -24.33
C ASP A 359 -15.17 6.91 -25.62
N THR A 360 -15.78 7.79 -26.42
CA THR A 360 -16.43 7.40 -27.69
C THR A 360 -15.41 7.05 -28.76
N ALA A 361 -14.29 7.77 -28.82
CA ALA A 361 -13.19 7.47 -29.74
C ALA A 361 -12.56 6.12 -29.37
N GLU A 362 -12.43 5.84 -28.08
CA GLU A 362 -11.89 4.60 -27.55
C GLU A 362 -12.74 3.39 -27.94
N LYS A 363 -14.06 3.48 -27.72
CA LYS A 363 -14.99 2.41 -28.11
C LYS A 363 -15.02 2.11 -29.61
N LYS A 364 -14.63 3.08 -30.45
CA LYS A 364 -14.55 2.95 -31.90
C LYS A 364 -13.16 2.53 -32.39
N ARG A 365 -12.18 2.47 -31.49
CA ARG A 365 -10.81 2.08 -31.84
C ARG A 365 -10.84 0.61 -32.24
N ALA A 366 -10.28 0.30 -33.41
CA ALA A 366 -10.07 -1.08 -33.80
C ALA A 366 -8.94 -1.66 -32.92
N PRO A 367 -9.07 -2.91 -32.43
CA PRO A 367 -8.04 -3.57 -31.60
C PRO A 367 -6.70 -3.77 -32.33
N GLU A 368 -6.64 -3.50 -33.64
CA GLU A 368 -5.42 -3.55 -34.46
C GLU A 368 -4.33 -2.52 -34.07
N LEU A 369 -4.53 -1.67 -33.05
CA LEU A 369 -3.52 -0.70 -32.57
C LEU A 369 -2.91 -1.05 -31.20
N ASP A 370 -3.38 -2.08 -30.50
CA ASP A 370 -2.88 -2.44 -29.17
C ASP A 370 -1.56 -3.23 -29.21
N TRP A 371 -1.20 -3.81 -30.37
CA TRP A 371 0.08 -4.51 -30.52
C TRP A 371 1.29 -3.56 -30.46
N GLU A 372 1.12 -2.26 -30.73
CA GLU A 372 2.20 -1.28 -30.58
C GLU A 372 2.51 -1.01 -29.11
N ILE A 373 1.50 -1.01 -28.22
CA ILE A 373 1.69 -0.89 -26.77
C ILE A 373 2.40 -2.13 -26.25
N ALA A 374 1.92 -3.33 -26.62
CA ALA A 374 2.58 -4.59 -26.25
C ALA A 374 4.00 -4.74 -26.85
N ARG A 375 4.30 -4.05 -27.95
CA ARG A 375 5.63 -4.04 -28.57
C ARG A 375 6.56 -3.01 -27.94
N GLN A 376 6.04 -1.82 -27.61
CA GLN A 376 6.78 -0.77 -26.92
C GLN A 376 7.10 -1.21 -25.47
N ALA A 377 6.11 -1.79 -24.79
CA ALA A 377 6.28 -2.52 -23.53
C ALA A 377 7.45 -3.50 -23.57
N ARG A 378 7.41 -4.43 -24.54
CA ARG A 378 8.48 -5.42 -24.74
C ARG A 378 9.82 -4.79 -25.09
N HIS A 379 9.83 -3.72 -25.88
CA HIS A 379 11.06 -3.05 -26.29
C HIS A 379 11.71 -2.29 -25.12
N ASP A 380 10.91 -1.65 -24.27
CA ASP A 380 11.40 -0.87 -23.13
C ASP A 380 11.79 -1.79 -21.96
N MET A 381 11.11 -2.94 -21.78
CA MET A 381 11.57 -4.01 -20.87
C MET A 381 12.95 -4.56 -21.27
N LEU A 382 13.21 -4.74 -22.56
CA LEU A 382 14.51 -5.18 -23.06
C LEU A 382 15.61 -4.13 -22.87
N GLN A 383 15.27 -2.84 -22.75
CA GLN A 383 16.23 -1.76 -22.53
C GLN A 383 16.55 -1.50 -21.06
N GLN A 384 15.73 -1.99 -20.12
CA GLN A 384 15.98 -1.89 -18.68
C GLN A 384 16.70 -3.13 -18.11
N ALA A 385 16.82 -4.21 -18.90
CA ALA A 385 17.48 -5.46 -18.52
C ALA A 385 18.95 -5.57 -18.97
N ASP A 386 19.44 -4.59 -19.73
CA ASP A 386 20.85 -4.39 -20.11
C ASP A 386 21.45 -3.21 -19.32
#